data_AF-Q18GM1-F1
#
_entry.id   AF-Q18GM1-F1
#
_cell.length_a   1.000
_cell.length_b   1.000
_cell.length_c   1.000
_cell.angle_alpha   90.00
_cell.angle_beta   90.00
_cell.angle_gamma   90.00
#
_symmetry.space_group_name_H-M   'P 1'
#
loop_
_entity.id
_entity.type
_entity.pdbx_description
1 polymer ?
#
loop_
_entity_poly.entity_id
_entity_poly.type
_entity_poly.pdbx_seq_one_letter_code
_entity_poly.pdbx_strand_id
1 'polypeptide(L)'
;MTRFDAKTPKERRTLFAEAITAHRERASAFMTLEADSRPDNKDEGVPAPWVQFAENMFNLDVTESELERVHTLVGEFPEFRVEQLESPEDTEATNVRITARSDANRLAAFADRIFIDVYNCPNEYQAWATAV
;
A
#
# COMPACT_ATOMS: atom_id res chain seq x y z
N MET A 1 15.61 -16.81 1.92
CA MET A 1 16.00 -15.72 1.01
C MET A 1 14.77 -14.85 0.87
N THR A 2 14.79 -13.67 1.49
CA THR A 2 13.72 -12.66 1.29
C THR A 2 13.78 -12.23 -0.16
N ARG A 3 12.74 -12.55 -0.94
CA ARG A 3 12.54 -11.87 -2.22
C ARG A 3 12.46 -10.39 -1.92
N PHE A 4 13.20 -9.57 -2.66
CA PHE A 4 13.14 -8.12 -2.50
C PHE A 4 12.09 -7.53 -3.44
N ASP A 5 11.85 -8.17 -4.59
CA ASP A 5 10.89 -7.74 -5.58
C ASP A 5 9.97 -8.88 -6.07
N ALA A 6 8.86 -8.50 -6.70
CA ALA A 6 7.88 -9.41 -7.28
C ALA A 6 7.08 -8.73 -8.39
N LYS A 7 6.72 -9.49 -9.43
CA LYS A 7 5.99 -8.97 -10.62
C LYS A 7 4.64 -9.63 -10.86
N THR A 8 4.47 -10.90 -10.46
CA THR A 8 3.18 -11.57 -10.61
C THR A 8 2.28 -11.34 -9.39
N PRO A 9 0.94 -11.34 -9.54
CA PRO A 9 0.03 -11.17 -8.40
C PRO A 9 0.22 -12.20 -7.28
N LYS A 10 0.68 -13.41 -7.61
CA LYS A 10 1.01 -14.42 -6.60
C LYS A 10 2.28 -14.06 -5.85
N GLU A 11 3.34 -13.71 -6.57
CA GLU A 11 4.62 -13.36 -5.95
C GLU A 11 4.54 -12.08 -5.13
N ARG A 12 3.79 -11.07 -5.56
CA ARG A 12 3.61 -9.82 -4.81
C ARG A 12 2.90 -10.07 -3.48
N ARG A 13 1.81 -10.83 -3.50
CA ARG A 13 1.11 -11.21 -2.25
C ARG A 13 2.00 -12.02 -1.31
N THR A 14 2.83 -12.92 -1.84
CA THR A 14 3.83 -13.63 -1.03
C THR A 14 4.87 -12.67 -0.45
N LEU A 15 5.45 -11.78 -1.26
CA LEU A 15 6.41 -10.77 -0.84
C LEU A 15 5.84 -9.89 0.28
N PHE A 16 4.62 -9.38 0.11
CA PHE A 16 3.98 -8.50 1.08
C PHE A 16 3.69 -9.23 2.40
N ALA A 17 3.22 -10.48 2.34
CA ALA A 17 2.97 -11.27 3.54
C ALA A 17 4.27 -11.59 4.31
N GLU A 18 5.35 -11.90 3.58
CA GLU A 18 6.68 -12.10 4.17
C GLU A 18 7.22 -10.81 4.80
N ALA A 19 7.06 -9.65 4.14
CA ALA A 19 7.48 -8.36 4.66
C ALA A 19 6.71 -7.97 5.94
N ILE A 20 5.39 -8.18 5.97
CA ILE A 20 4.55 -7.92 7.16
C ILE A 20 4.94 -8.83 8.31
N THR A 21 5.23 -10.10 8.02
CA THR A 21 5.66 -11.07 9.03
C THR A 21 7.01 -10.65 9.61
N ALA A 22 7.97 -10.32 8.75
CA ALA A 22 9.29 -9.89 9.18
C ALA A 22 9.25 -8.57 9.98
N HIS A 23 8.43 -7.59 9.57
CA HIS A 23 8.20 -6.36 10.32
C HIS A 23 7.70 -6.64 11.75
N ARG A 24 6.72 -7.55 11.90
CA ARG A 24 6.17 -7.95 13.20
C ARG A 24 7.19 -8.69 14.06
N GLU A 25 7.94 -9.62 13.48
CA GLU A 25 8.96 -10.39 14.20
C GLU A 25 10.12 -9.51 14.68
N ARG A 26 10.49 -8.50 13.89
CA ARG A 26 11.57 -7.56 14.20
C ARG A 26 11.14 -6.40 15.09
N ALA A 27 9.83 -6.21 15.26
CA ALA A 27 9.24 -5.03 15.91
C ALA A 27 9.79 -3.72 15.30
N SER A 28 9.94 -3.69 13.97
CA SER A 28 10.42 -2.53 13.24
C SER A 28 9.43 -1.37 13.39
N ALA A 29 9.92 -0.12 13.29
CA ALA A 29 9.06 1.06 13.44
C ALA A 29 7.96 1.11 12.35
N PHE A 30 8.32 0.72 11.12
CA PHE A 30 7.40 0.64 9.99
C PHE A 30 7.97 -0.34 8.95
N MET A 31 7.16 -0.65 7.96
CA MET A 31 7.62 -1.25 6.71
C MET A 31 7.02 -0.53 5.51
N THR A 32 7.73 -0.50 4.38
CA THR A 32 7.28 0.20 3.17
C THR A 32 7.29 -0.75 1.97
N LEU A 33 6.20 -0.72 1.21
CA LEU A 33 6.03 -1.36 -0.10
C LEU A 33 6.00 -0.28 -1.17
N GLU A 34 6.73 -0.49 -2.24
CA GLU A 34 6.80 0.43 -3.39
C GLU A 34 6.49 -0.34 -4.67
N ALA A 35 6.00 0.37 -5.69
CA ALA A 35 5.77 -0.18 -7.01
C ALA A 35 6.34 0.72 -8.12
N ASP A 36 6.81 0.11 -9.23
CA ASP A 36 7.44 0.83 -10.34
C ASP A 36 6.45 1.59 -11.24
N SER A 37 5.20 1.16 -11.26
CA SER A 37 4.27 1.53 -12.32
C SER A 37 2.93 1.99 -11.76
N ARG A 38 2.56 3.24 -12.04
CA ARG A 38 1.16 3.71 -12.11
C ARG A 38 0.97 4.52 -13.42
N PRO A 39 -0.26 4.63 -13.96
CA PRO A 39 -0.50 5.20 -15.29
C PRO A 39 0.06 6.62 -15.46
N ASP A 40 0.02 7.39 -14.38
CA ASP A 40 0.44 8.78 -14.21
C ASP A 40 1.89 8.94 -13.73
N ASN A 41 2.61 7.85 -13.40
CA ASN A 41 4.06 7.88 -13.11
C ASN A 41 4.91 8.26 -14.35
N LYS A 42 4.27 8.45 -15.50
CA LYS A 42 4.91 8.93 -16.73
C LYS A 42 4.93 10.45 -16.82
N ASP A 43 4.18 11.15 -15.98
CA ASP A 43 4.18 12.59 -15.88
C ASP A 43 5.32 13.04 -14.96
N GLU A 44 6.15 13.99 -15.41
CA GLU A 44 7.25 14.52 -14.61
C GLU A 44 6.70 15.13 -13.30
N GLY A 45 7.13 14.59 -12.16
CA GLY A 45 6.78 15.10 -10.83
C GLY A 45 5.80 14.23 -10.04
N VAL A 46 5.21 13.19 -10.65
CA VAL A 46 4.40 12.22 -9.92
C VAL A 46 5.31 11.16 -9.28
N PRO A 47 5.30 11.00 -7.95
CA PRO A 47 6.14 9.99 -7.30
C PRO A 47 5.60 8.57 -7.56
N ALA A 48 6.51 7.60 -7.52
CA ALA A 48 6.16 6.19 -7.54
C ALA A 48 5.20 5.87 -6.36
N PRO A 49 4.18 5.01 -6.59
CA PRO A 49 3.20 4.66 -5.57
C PRO A 49 3.88 3.86 -4.46
N TRP A 50 3.53 4.17 -3.22
CA TRP A 50 4.04 3.51 -2.04
C TRP A 50 2.92 3.29 -1.01
N VAL A 51 3.11 2.28 -0.17
CA VAL A 51 2.23 1.95 0.94
C VAL A 51 3.09 1.60 2.13
N GLN A 52 2.89 2.28 3.25
CA GLN A 52 3.59 2.00 4.50
C GLN A 52 2.65 1.28 5.47
N PHE A 53 3.19 0.38 6.29
CA PHE A 53 2.48 -0.29 7.36
C PHE A 53 3.24 -0.15 8.68
N ALA A 54 2.56 0.35 9.71
CA ALA A 54 3.09 0.51 11.05
C ALA A 54 1.93 0.43 12.06
N GLU A 55 2.15 -0.16 13.24
CA GLU A 55 1.16 -0.19 14.32
C GLU A 55 -0.24 -0.73 13.93
N ASN A 56 -0.32 -1.65 12.97
CA ASN A 56 -1.57 -2.14 12.36
C ASN A 56 -2.35 -1.08 11.59
N MET A 57 -1.66 -0.10 11.03
CA MET A 57 -2.23 0.94 10.19
C MET A 57 -1.49 0.99 8.86
N PHE A 58 -2.24 1.03 7.76
CA PHE A 58 -1.70 1.42 6.46
C PHE A 58 -1.67 2.94 6.36
N ASN A 59 -0.58 3.45 5.81
CA ASN A 59 -0.37 4.86 5.51
C ASN A 59 -0.05 4.99 4.02
N LEU A 60 -0.75 5.90 3.34
CA LEU A 60 -0.63 6.12 1.91
C LEU A 60 -1.07 7.55 1.56
N ASP A 61 -0.50 8.11 0.49
CA ASP A 61 -0.89 9.41 -0.03
C ASP A 61 -1.72 9.23 -1.31
N VAL A 62 -2.86 9.91 -1.38
CA VAL A 62 -3.81 9.76 -2.47
C VAL A 62 -4.35 11.11 -2.93
N THR A 63 -4.62 11.26 -4.21
CA THR A 63 -5.41 12.36 -4.77
C THR A 63 -6.90 12.22 -4.37
N GLU A 64 -7.70 13.26 -4.58
CA GLU A 64 -9.16 13.21 -4.33
C GLU A 64 -9.84 12.05 -5.09
N SER A 65 -9.45 11.82 -6.35
CA SER A 65 -9.99 10.72 -7.16
C SER A 65 -9.57 9.33 -6.67
N GLU A 66 -8.41 9.24 -6.03
CA GLU A 66 -7.89 7.99 -5.44
C GLU A 66 -8.54 7.75 -4.07
N LEU A 67 -8.87 8.81 -3.32
CA LEU A 67 -9.56 8.70 -2.04
C LEU A 67 -10.94 8.02 -2.15
N GLU A 68 -11.72 8.33 -3.19
CA GLU A 68 -12.99 7.62 -3.46
C GLU A 68 -12.78 6.11 -3.67
N ARG A 69 -11.69 5.74 -4.33
CA ARG A 69 -11.30 4.35 -4.57
C ARG A 69 -10.81 3.67 -3.29
N VAL A 70 -10.11 4.39 -2.41
CA VAL A 70 -9.77 3.92 -1.06
C VAL A 70 -11.03 3.57 -0.27
N HIS A 71 -12.03 4.47 -0.24
CA HIS A 71 -13.28 4.21 0.47
C HIS A 71 -14.02 2.99 -0.06
N THR A 72 -14.05 2.83 -1.39
CA THR A 72 -14.64 1.65 -2.03
C THR A 72 -13.90 0.37 -1.61
N LEU A 73 -12.56 0.37 -1.71
CA LEU A 73 -11.73 -0.78 -1.34
C LEU A 73 -11.88 -1.13 0.15
N VAL A 74 -11.83 -0.15 1.05
CA VAL A 74 -12.00 -0.36 2.50
C VAL A 74 -13.39 -0.95 2.81
N GLY A 75 -14.42 -0.55 2.06
CA GLY A 75 -15.77 -1.14 2.19
C GLY A 75 -15.83 -2.63 1.91
N GLU A 76 -14.89 -3.18 1.12
CA GLU A 76 -14.79 -4.61 0.83
C GLU A 76 -14.06 -5.40 1.93
N PHE A 77 -13.44 -4.72 2.90
CA PHE A 77 -12.71 -5.31 4.01
C PHE A 77 -13.40 -4.93 5.34
N PRO A 78 -14.34 -5.73 5.84
CA PRO A 78 -15.19 -5.39 6.99
C PRO A 78 -14.43 -5.08 8.28
N GLU A 79 -13.20 -5.56 8.42
CA GLU A 79 -12.32 -5.30 9.55
C GLU A 79 -11.48 -4.02 9.43
N PHE A 80 -11.49 -3.33 8.28
CA PHE A 80 -10.62 -2.17 8.01
C PHE A 80 -11.41 -0.86 8.05
N ARG A 81 -10.79 0.21 8.55
CA ARG A 81 -11.45 1.53 8.68
C ARG A 81 -10.46 2.63 8.34
N VAL A 82 -10.92 3.64 7.59
CA VAL A 82 -10.20 4.90 7.48
C VAL A 82 -10.30 5.60 8.84
N GLU A 83 -9.16 5.78 9.49
CA GLU A 83 -9.05 6.34 10.83
C GLU A 83 -8.76 7.85 10.76
N GLN A 84 -7.92 8.25 9.81
CA GLN A 84 -7.46 9.63 9.69
C GLN A 84 -7.26 10.03 8.23
N LEU A 85 -7.56 11.30 7.95
CA LEU A 85 -7.29 11.99 6.69
C LEU A 85 -6.60 13.31 7.02
N GLU A 86 -5.43 13.55 6.44
CA GLU A 86 -4.70 14.81 6.54
C GLU A 86 -4.44 15.35 5.13
N SER A 87 -5.04 16.48 4.78
CA SER A 87 -4.83 17.17 3.49
C SER A 87 -4.05 18.45 3.75
N PRO A 88 -2.72 18.47 3.52
CA PRO A 88 -1.92 19.67 3.71
C PRO A 88 -2.26 20.73 2.65
N GLU A 89 -2.09 22.01 2.97
CA GLU A 89 -2.40 23.12 2.05
C GLU A 89 -1.40 23.25 0.88
N ASP A 90 -0.18 22.73 1.05
CA ASP A 90 0.93 22.85 0.10
C ASP A 90 1.01 21.68 -0.91
N THR A 91 0.08 20.71 -0.86
CA THR A 91 0.06 19.57 -1.77
C THR A 91 -1.37 19.13 -2.09
N GLU A 92 -1.56 18.61 -3.29
CA GLU A 92 -2.84 18.02 -3.73
C GLU A 92 -3.07 16.61 -3.16
N ALA A 93 -2.05 16.04 -2.51
CA ALA A 93 -2.13 14.71 -1.92
C ALA A 93 -2.72 14.76 -0.50
N THR A 94 -3.71 13.90 -0.25
CA THR A 94 -4.26 13.63 1.08
C THR A 94 -3.58 12.40 1.66
N ASN A 95 -2.99 12.53 2.83
CA ASN A 95 -2.49 11.40 3.61
C ASN A 95 -3.67 10.66 4.24
N VAL A 96 -3.74 9.35 4.01
CA VAL A 96 -4.80 8.48 4.53
C VAL A 96 -4.19 7.45 5.45
N ARG A 97 -4.82 7.28 6.63
CA ARG A 97 -4.48 6.22 7.57
C ARG A 97 -5.63 5.24 7.74
N ILE A 98 -5.34 3.95 7.55
CA ILE A 98 -6.34 2.88 7.56
C ILE A 98 -5.96 1.86 8.63
N THR A 99 -6.79 1.73 9.65
CA THR A 99 -6.63 0.68 10.67
C THR A 99 -6.92 -0.68 10.04
N ALA A 100 -5.99 -1.63 10.18
CA ALA A 100 -6.06 -2.96 9.60
C ALA A 100 -5.48 -4.01 10.56
N ARG A 101 -6.35 -4.57 11.42
CA ARG A 101 -5.99 -5.65 12.36
C ARG A 101 -6.34 -7.00 11.77
N SER A 102 -5.43 -7.58 10.99
CA SER A 102 -5.64 -8.88 10.35
C SER A 102 -4.34 -9.67 10.21
N ASP A 103 -4.45 -10.89 9.68
CA ASP A 103 -3.31 -11.76 9.39
C ASP A 103 -2.51 -11.26 8.18
N ALA A 104 -1.26 -11.73 8.04
CA ALA A 104 -0.34 -11.25 7.01
C ALA A 104 -0.85 -11.49 5.58
N ASN A 105 -1.61 -12.56 5.33
CA ASN A 105 -2.13 -12.84 3.99
C ASN A 105 -3.27 -11.88 3.63
N ARG A 106 -4.15 -11.58 4.59
CA ARG A 106 -5.24 -10.61 4.39
C ARG A 106 -4.68 -9.21 4.17
N LEU A 107 -3.70 -8.80 4.96
CA LEU A 107 -3.01 -7.51 4.84
C LEU A 107 -2.26 -7.41 3.50
N ALA A 108 -1.56 -8.48 3.09
CA ALA A 108 -0.89 -8.55 1.80
C ALA A 108 -1.87 -8.44 0.61
N ALA A 109 -3.02 -9.10 0.70
CA ALA A 109 -4.06 -9.01 -0.32
C ALA A 109 -4.63 -7.59 -0.42
N PHE A 110 -4.84 -6.92 0.71
CA PHE A 110 -5.25 -5.52 0.72
C PHE A 110 -4.20 -4.60 0.11
N ALA A 111 -2.92 -4.75 0.48
CA ALA A 111 -1.84 -3.95 -0.08
C ALA A 111 -1.73 -4.10 -1.61
N ASP A 112 -1.83 -5.33 -2.14
CA ASP A 112 -1.86 -5.59 -3.60
C ASP A 112 -3.05 -4.88 -4.27
N ARG A 113 -4.22 -4.86 -3.62
CA ARG A 113 -5.40 -4.14 -4.12
C ARG A 113 -5.30 -2.63 -4.03
N ILE A 114 -4.56 -2.06 -3.07
CA ILE A 114 -4.28 -0.62 -3.07
C ILE A 114 -3.56 -0.24 -4.37
N PHE A 115 -2.50 -0.97 -4.74
CA PHE A 115 -1.78 -0.68 -5.98
C PHE A 115 -2.69 -0.84 -7.21
N ILE A 116 -3.45 -1.93 -7.31
CA ILE A 116 -4.26 -2.20 -8.51
C ILE A 116 -5.48 -1.28 -8.60
N ASP A 117 -6.25 -1.13 -7.52
CA ASP A 117 -7.55 -0.47 -7.58
C ASP A 117 -7.50 1.01 -7.18
N VAL A 118 -6.59 1.38 -6.28
CA VAL A 118 -6.44 2.78 -5.85
C VAL A 118 -5.44 3.49 -6.75
N TYR A 119 -4.27 2.91 -7.00
CA TYR A 119 -3.26 3.54 -7.86
C TYR A 119 -3.37 3.16 -9.34
N ASN A 120 -4.35 2.35 -9.72
CA ASN A 120 -4.53 1.85 -11.11
C ASN A 120 -3.26 1.20 -11.68
N CYS A 121 -2.43 0.60 -10.84
CA CYS A 121 -1.24 -0.10 -11.30
C CYS A 121 -1.65 -1.25 -12.25
N PRO A 122 -0.95 -1.44 -13.38
CA PRO A 122 -1.25 -2.55 -14.29
C PRO A 122 -1.03 -3.88 -13.58
N ASN A 123 -1.80 -4.93 -13.88
CA ASN A 123 -1.69 -6.23 -13.20
C ASN A 123 -0.27 -6.84 -13.14
N GLU A 124 0.60 -6.44 -14.06
CA GLU A 124 2.00 -6.88 -14.18
C GLU A 124 3.02 -5.91 -13.57
N TYR A 125 2.58 -4.99 -12.70
CA TYR A 125 3.48 -4.06 -11.99
C TYR A 125 4.49 -4.81 -11.13
N GLN A 126 5.70 -4.24 -11.02
CA GLN A 126 6.75 -4.73 -10.14
C GLN A 126 6.66 -4.00 -8.81
N ALA A 127 6.76 -4.75 -7.72
CA ALA A 127 6.75 -4.23 -6.37
C ALA A 127 7.95 -4.73 -5.58
N TRP A 128 8.41 -3.95 -4.60
CA TRP A 128 9.48 -4.34 -3.68
C TRP A 128 9.22 -3.82 -2.26
N ALA A 129 9.93 -4.38 -1.28
CA ALA A 129 9.92 -3.90 0.10
C ALA A 129 11.24 -3.20 0.44
N THR A 130 11.19 -1.91 0.80
CA THR A 130 12.40 -1.07 1.03
C THR A 130 12.79 -0.95 2.50
N ALA A 131 11.85 -1.08 3.42
CA ALA A 131 12.09 -1.04 4.87
C ALA A 131 11.31 -2.19 5.53
N VAL A 132 12.01 -3.07 6.29
CA VAL A 132 11.44 -4.24 6.97
C VAL A 132 12.18 -4.56 8.26
#